data_AF-A0ABD5XTW0-F1
#
_entry.id   AF-A0ABD5XTW0-F1
#
_cell.length_a   1.000
_cell.length_b   1.000
_cell.length_c   1.000
_cell.angle_alpha   90.00
_cell.angle_beta   90.00
_cell.angle_gamma   90.00
#
_symmetry.space_group_name_H-M   'P 1'
#
loop_
_entity.id
_entity.type
_entity.pdbx_description
1 polymer ?
#
loop_
_entity_poly.entity_id
_entity_poly.type
_entity_poly.pdbx_seq_one_letter_code
_entity_poly.pdbx_strand_id
1 'polypeptide(L)'
;MSPNTSSERTYRLLYIGLWALSGVALAAGVVAGYPLIGVGAFAALGLAALLTFRRYDGPLFDERDERRQAAASKRTLAVMGVTSAVVFPGVTALWALGVVEWPLWLTHIAFFVAALTFVHVGSTMYESARAA
;
A
#
# COMPACT_ATOMS: atom_id res chain seq x y z
N MET A 1 -19.06 -6.48 28.00
CA MET A 1 -18.18 -6.50 26.80
C MET A 1 -18.69 -7.64 25.94
N SER A 2 -19.33 -7.38 24.80
CA SER A 2 -19.91 -8.44 23.97
C SER A 2 -18.80 -9.35 23.44
N PRO A 3 -18.95 -10.69 23.50
CA PRO A 3 -17.91 -11.65 23.12
C PRO A 3 -17.35 -11.45 21.69
N ASN A 4 -18.07 -10.75 20.80
CA ASN A 4 -17.67 -10.49 19.42
C ASN A 4 -16.60 -9.38 19.23
N THR A 5 -16.48 -8.39 20.12
CA THR A 5 -15.61 -7.22 19.88
C THR A 5 -14.11 -7.52 20.04
N SER A 6 -13.77 -8.47 20.93
CA SER A 6 -12.38 -8.96 21.08
C SER A 6 -11.93 -9.77 19.86
N SER A 7 -12.84 -10.60 19.32
CA SER A 7 -12.60 -11.39 18.10
C SER A 7 -12.40 -10.48 16.89
N GLU A 8 -13.27 -9.49 16.68
CA GLU A 8 -13.20 -8.55 15.56
C GLU A 8 -11.88 -7.78 15.52
N ARG A 9 -11.47 -7.21 16.67
CA ARG A 9 -10.19 -6.50 16.79
C ARG A 9 -9.01 -7.41 16.47
N THR A 10 -9.07 -8.67 16.91
CA THR A 10 -8.01 -9.65 16.66
C THR A 10 -7.91 -10.00 15.18
N TYR A 11 -9.05 -10.29 14.52
CA TYR A 11 -9.09 -10.56 13.08
C TYR A 11 -8.62 -9.36 12.26
N ARG A 12 -8.98 -8.13 12.65
CA ARG A 12 -8.53 -6.91 11.99
C ARG A 12 -7.02 -6.68 12.14
N LEU A 13 -6.49 -6.81 13.35
CA LEU A 13 -5.05 -6.70 13.58
C LEU A 13 -4.27 -7.79 12.87
N LEU A 14 -4.81 -9.02 12.80
CA LEU A 14 -4.22 -10.11 12.05
C LEU A 14 -4.22 -9.82 10.55
N TYR A 15 -5.34 -9.36 9.99
CA TYR A 15 -5.42 -8.97 8.59
C TYR A 15 -4.40 -7.89 8.20
N ILE A 16 -4.35 -6.80 8.97
CA ILE A 16 -3.40 -5.70 8.75
C ILE A 16 -1.96 -6.19 8.96
N GLY A 17 -1.74 -6.96 10.03
CA GLY A 17 -0.43 -7.51 10.38
C GLY A 17 0.11 -8.44 9.30
N LEU A 18 -0.72 -9.28 8.69
CA LEU A 18 -0.32 -10.18 7.60
C LEU A 18 0.06 -9.40 6.34
N TRP A 19 -0.65 -8.34 5.98
CA TRP A 19 -0.27 -7.46 4.87
C TRP A 19 1.01 -6.68 5.15
N ALA A 20 1.20 -6.17 6.37
CA ALA A 20 2.43 -5.50 6.74
C ALA A 20 3.61 -6.50 6.71
N LEU A 21 3.43 -7.69 7.29
CA LEU A 21 4.45 -8.72 7.34
C LEU A 21 4.77 -9.27 5.94
N SER A 22 3.80 -9.37 5.04
CA SER A 22 4.04 -9.81 3.66
C SER A 22 5.01 -8.86 2.95
N GLY A 23 4.77 -7.54 3.05
CA GLY A 23 5.66 -6.52 2.51
C GLY A 23 7.07 -6.57 3.12
N VAL A 24 7.16 -6.72 4.44
CA VAL A 24 8.45 -6.86 5.15
C VAL A 24 9.19 -8.13 4.72
N ALA A 25 8.50 -9.26 4.58
CA ALA A 25 9.09 -10.52 4.15
C ALA A 25 9.64 -10.44 2.72
N LEU A 26 8.92 -9.76 1.81
CA LEU A 26 9.42 -9.50 0.46
C LEU A 26 10.71 -8.68 0.50
N ALA A 27 10.69 -7.56 1.22
CA ALA A 27 11.84 -6.66 1.33
C ALA A 27 13.05 -7.39 1.94
N ALA A 28 12.84 -8.14 3.02
CA ALA A 28 13.88 -8.94 3.67
C ALA A 28 14.44 -10.01 2.72
N GLY A 29 13.58 -10.73 1.98
CA GLY A 29 14.01 -11.74 1.01
C GLY A 29 14.86 -11.15 -0.11
N VAL A 30 14.49 -9.97 -0.63
CA VAL A 30 15.29 -9.25 -1.63
C VAL A 30 16.65 -8.83 -1.07
N VAL A 31 16.68 -8.23 0.13
CA VAL A 31 17.92 -7.77 0.77
C VAL A 31 18.85 -8.92 1.13
N ALA A 32 18.30 -10.07 1.55
CA ALA A 32 19.07 -11.26 1.90
C ALA A 32 19.55 -12.08 0.68
N GLY A 33 19.25 -11.65 -0.55
CA GLY A 33 19.65 -12.35 -1.78
C GLY A 33 18.75 -13.53 -2.18
N TYR A 34 17.58 -13.66 -1.58
CA TYR A 34 16.58 -14.70 -1.85
C TYR A 34 15.26 -14.12 -2.38
N PRO A 35 15.25 -13.44 -3.55
CA PRO A 35 14.07 -12.72 -4.04
C PRO A 35 12.87 -13.65 -4.29
N LEU A 36 13.09 -14.86 -4.80
CA LEU A 36 12.01 -15.84 -5.03
C LEU A 36 11.38 -16.34 -3.73
N ILE A 37 12.18 -16.51 -2.67
CA ILE A 37 11.68 -16.86 -1.34
C ILE A 37 10.88 -15.68 -0.77
N GLY A 38 11.37 -14.45 -0.93
CA GLY A 38 10.65 -13.23 -0.54
C GLY A 38 9.28 -13.12 -1.23
N VAL A 39 9.21 -13.38 -2.54
CA VAL A 39 7.95 -13.41 -3.30
C VAL A 39 7.02 -14.52 -2.81
N GLY A 40 7.56 -15.73 -2.57
CA GLY A 40 6.78 -16.84 -2.02
C GLY A 40 6.19 -16.51 -0.64
N ALA A 41 6.97 -15.89 0.25
CA ALA A 41 6.53 -15.45 1.56
C ALA A 41 5.47 -14.34 1.46
N PHE A 42 5.68 -13.36 0.58
CA PHE A 42 4.70 -12.31 0.30
C PHE A 42 3.35 -12.89 -0.14
N ALA A 43 3.37 -13.80 -1.11
CA ALA A 43 2.17 -14.43 -1.65
C ALA A 43 1.46 -15.28 -0.59
N ALA A 44 2.21 -16.08 0.19
CA ALA A 44 1.65 -16.92 1.25
C ALA A 44 1.00 -16.09 2.36
N LEU A 45 1.65 -15.03 2.82
CA LEU A 45 1.13 -14.14 3.86
C LEU A 45 -0.06 -13.30 3.35
N GLY A 46 0.00 -12.81 2.11
CA GLY A 46 -1.13 -12.14 1.47
C GLY A 46 -2.35 -13.06 1.33
N LEU A 47 -2.14 -14.31 0.91
CA LEU A 47 -3.20 -15.31 0.86
C LEU A 47 -3.77 -15.59 2.24
N ALA A 48 -2.94 -15.71 3.28
CA ALA A 48 -3.39 -15.86 4.65
C ALA A 48 -4.24 -14.66 5.11
N ALA A 49 -3.87 -13.43 4.72
CA ALA A 49 -4.66 -12.23 5.00
C ALA A 49 -6.04 -12.31 4.36
N LEU A 50 -6.10 -12.66 3.07
CA LEU A 50 -7.36 -12.83 2.33
C LEU A 50 -8.24 -13.93 2.94
N LEU A 51 -7.65 -15.07 3.32
CA LEU A 51 -8.39 -16.16 3.97
C LEU A 51 -8.89 -15.76 5.36
N THR A 52 -8.12 -14.96 6.11
CA THR A 52 -8.55 -14.39 7.41
C THR A 52 -9.76 -13.49 7.22
N PHE A 53 -9.75 -12.63 6.20
CA PHE A 53 -10.87 -11.76 5.87
C PHE A 53 -12.11 -12.56 5.47
N ARG A 54 -11.97 -13.59 4.61
CA ARG A 54 -13.09 -14.40 4.13
C ARG A 54 -13.75 -15.29 5.19
N ARG A 55 -13.03 -15.62 6.27
CA ARG A 55 -13.54 -16.51 7.35
C ARG A 55 -14.31 -15.76 8.44
N TYR A 56 -14.28 -14.44 8.46
CA TYR A 56 -14.98 -13.65 9.47
C TYR A 56 -16.36 -13.28 8.96
N ASP A 57 -17.41 -13.77 9.62
CA ASP A 57 -18.81 -13.56 9.21
C ASP A 57 -19.38 -12.19 9.59
N GLY A 58 -18.66 -11.41 10.41
CA GLY A 58 -19.08 -10.06 10.85
C GLY A 58 -18.49 -8.92 9.99
N PRO A 59 -18.96 -7.67 10.20
CA PRO A 59 -18.31 -6.51 9.61
C PRO A 59 -16.94 -6.28 10.28
N LEU A 60 -15.87 -6.59 9.56
CA LEU A 60 -14.48 -6.46 10.05
C LEU A 60 -14.04 -4.98 10.14
N PHE A 61 -14.68 -4.13 9.34
CA PHE A 61 -14.57 -2.68 9.32
C PHE A 61 -15.98 -2.10 9.49
N ASP A 62 -16.17 -1.27 10.52
CA ASP A 62 -17.39 -0.50 10.71
C ASP A 62 -17.28 0.89 10.06
N GLU A 63 -18.37 1.67 10.04
CA GLU A 63 -18.40 3.03 9.49
C GLU A 63 -17.32 3.95 10.11
N ARG A 64 -16.93 3.69 11.37
CA ARG A 64 -15.93 4.49 12.07
C ARG A 64 -14.52 4.15 11.59
N ASP A 65 -14.24 2.88 11.37
CA ASP A 65 -12.97 2.39 10.85
C ASP A 65 -12.83 2.74 9.37
N GLU A 66 -13.91 2.75 8.59
CA GLU A 66 -13.91 3.29 7.22
C GLU A 66 -13.47 4.76 7.18
N ARG A 67 -14.02 5.61 8.06
CA ARG A 67 -13.60 7.02 8.15
C ARG A 67 -12.13 7.17 8.51
N ARG A 68 -11.62 6.35 9.43
CA ARG A 68 -10.20 6.34 9.79
C ARG A 68 -9.32 5.87 8.64
N GLN A 69 -9.72 4.81 7.94
CA GLN A 69 -9.00 4.28 6.79
C GLN A 69 -9.00 5.28 5.63
N ALA A 70 -10.11 5.97 5.38
CA ALA A 70 -10.19 7.05 4.39
C ALA A 70 -9.23 8.20 4.74
N ALA A 71 -9.22 8.64 6.00
CA ALA A 71 -8.30 9.69 6.46
C ALA A 71 -6.83 9.25 6.38
N ALA A 72 -6.51 8.03 6.80
CA ALA A 72 -5.17 7.46 6.69
C ALA A 72 -4.73 7.33 5.24
N SER A 73 -5.58 6.80 4.36
CA SER A 73 -5.30 6.66 2.93
C SER A 73 -5.06 8.00 2.25
N LYS A 74 -5.91 9.01 2.55
CA LYS A 74 -5.72 10.38 2.06
C LYS A 74 -4.38 10.96 2.50
N ARG A 75 -3.98 10.74 3.76
CA ARG A 75 -2.69 11.21 4.28
C ARG A 75 -1.51 10.48 3.62
N THR A 76 -1.60 9.17 3.46
CA THR A 76 -0.57 8.37 2.77
C THR A 76 -0.37 8.83 1.34
N LEU A 77 -1.46 9.02 0.58
CA LEU A 77 -1.42 9.52 -0.78
C LEU A 77 -0.87 10.96 -0.85
N ALA A 78 -1.23 11.82 0.09
CA ALA A 78 -0.69 13.18 0.16
C ALA A 78 0.83 13.18 0.41
N VAL A 79 1.31 12.38 1.36
CA VAL A 79 2.75 12.23 1.62
C VAL A 79 3.46 11.69 0.39
N MET A 80 2.95 10.61 -0.21
CA MET A 80 3.51 10.04 -1.45
C MET A 80 3.55 11.06 -2.58
N GLY A 81 2.49 11.84 -2.77
CA GLY A 81 2.41 12.88 -3.79
C GLY A 81 3.44 13.98 -3.57
N VAL A 82 3.53 14.52 -2.34
CA VAL A 82 4.52 15.57 -2.00
C VAL A 82 5.94 15.05 -2.15
N THR A 83 6.25 13.87 -1.61
CA THR A 83 7.57 13.26 -1.76
C THR A 83 7.93 13.06 -3.23
N SER A 84 6.99 12.57 -4.05
CA SER A 84 7.22 12.37 -5.49
C SER A 84 7.43 13.69 -6.22
N ALA A 85 6.67 14.73 -5.88
CA ALA A 85 6.78 16.07 -6.46
C ALA A 85 8.11 16.77 -6.10
N VAL A 86 8.80 16.34 -5.04
CA VAL A 86 10.12 16.83 -4.68
C VAL A 86 11.22 15.97 -5.29
N VAL A 87 11.14 14.65 -5.10
CA VAL A 87 12.21 13.70 -5.47
C VAL A 87 12.39 13.61 -6.98
N PHE A 88 11.31 13.43 -7.76
CA PHE A 88 11.46 13.24 -9.22
C PHE A 88 11.98 14.50 -9.91
N PRO A 89 11.42 15.71 -9.67
CA PRO A 89 11.99 16.93 -10.25
C PRO A 89 13.40 17.22 -9.74
N GLY A 90 13.68 16.99 -8.46
CA GLY A 90 15.01 17.19 -7.88
C GLY A 90 16.08 16.30 -8.53
N VAL A 91 15.82 14.99 -8.63
CA VAL A 91 16.76 14.06 -9.28
C VAL A 91 16.89 14.37 -10.77
N THR A 92 15.79 14.72 -11.45
CA THR A 92 15.82 15.12 -12.87
C THR A 92 16.69 16.34 -13.10
N ALA A 93 16.60 17.36 -12.24
CA ALA A 93 17.43 18.55 -12.32
C ALA A 93 18.92 18.21 -12.11
N LEU A 94 19.24 17.43 -11.09
CA LEU A 94 20.62 17.00 -10.83
C LEU A 94 21.19 16.17 -11.98
N TRP A 95 20.38 15.29 -12.58
CA TRP A 95 20.76 14.50 -13.75
C TRP A 95 21.01 15.38 -14.97
N ALA A 96 20.10 16.34 -15.25
CA ALA A 96 20.25 17.26 -16.38
C ALA A 96 21.49 18.17 -16.25
N LEU A 97 21.91 18.47 -15.02
CA LEU A 97 23.14 19.22 -14.73
C LEU A 97 24.41 18.36 -14.73
N GLY A 98 24.29 17.05 -14.96
CA GLY A 98 25.42 16.11 -14.95
C GLY A 98 26.01 15.85 -13.56
N VAL A 99 25.29 16.18 -12.48
CA VAL A 99 25.75 15.97 -11.10
C VAL A 99 25.59 14.50 -10.69
N VAL A 100 24.57 13.82 -11.21
CA VAL A 100 24.28 12.41 -10.93
C VAL A 100 23.94 11.67 -12.23
N GLU A 101 24.20 10.37 -12.27
CA GLU A 101 23.65 9.48 -13.29
C GLU A 101 22.20 9.11 -12.95
N TRP A 102 21.38 8.86 -13.98
CA TRP A 102 20.00 8.46 -13.77
C TRP A 102 19.92 7.02 -13.24
N PRO A 103 19.36 6.78 -12.04
CA PRO A 103 19.28 5.43 -11.49
C PRO A 103 18.20 4.61 -12.20
N LEU A 104 18.54 3.44 -12.73
CA LEU A 104 17.58 2.55 -13.43
C LEU A 104 16.40 2.12 -12.54
N TRP A 105 16.62 1.97 -11.22
CA TRP A 105 15.55 1.64 -10.28
C TRP A 105 14.53 2.78 -10.13
N LEU A 106 14.94 4.03 -10.33
CA LEU A 106 14.08 5.20 -10.15
C LEU A 106 12.98 5.25 -11.22
N THR A 107 13.30 4.81 -12.44
CA THR A 107 12.32 4.70 -13.54
C THR A 107 11.13 3.81 -13.15
N HIS A 108 11.39 2.66 -12.53
CA HIS A 108 10.34 1.73 -12.12
C HIS A 108 9.45 2.32 -11.02
N ILE A 109 10.04 3.05 -10.08
CA ILE A 109 9.30 3.76 -9.03
C ILE A 109 8.46 4.89 -9.64
N ALA A 110 8.97 5.62 -10.63
CA ALA A 110 8.22 6.67 -11.32
C ALA A 110 6.96 6.11 -11.98
N PHE A 111 7.08 4.99 -12.70
CA PHE A 111 5.91 4.32 -13.30
C PHE A 111 4.93 3.80 -12.25
N PHE A 112 5.42 3.23 -11.14
CA PHE A 112 4.56 2.80 -10.05
C PHE A 112 3.77 3.97 -9.43
N VAL A 113 4.43 5.09 -9.16
CA VAL A 113 3.78 6.30 -8.63
C VAL A 113 2.76 6.84 -9.63
N ALA A 114 3.10 6.92 -10.92
CA ALA A 114 2.18 7.36 -11.97
C ALA A 114 0.93 6.46 -12.04
N ALA A 115 1.11 5.14 -12.01
CA ALA A 115 0.01 4.18 -11.98
C ALA A 115 -0.85 4.34 -10.73
N LEU A 116 -0.24 4.49 -9.55
CA LEU A 116 -0.96 4.73 -8.29
C LEU A 116 -1.81 6.00 -8.36
N THR A 117 -1.26 7.10 -8.86
CA THR A 117 -1.99 8.36 -9.05
C THR A 117 -3.12 8.19 -10.06
N PHE A 118 -2.88 7.48 -11.17
CA PHE A 118 -3.91 7.23 -12.18
C PHE A 118 -5.07 6.42 -11.61
N VAL A 119 -4.79 5.35 -10.86
CA VAL A 119 -5.81 4.54 -10.18
C VAL A 119 -6.59 5.39 -9.17
N HIS A 120 -5.89 6.23 -8.39
CA HIS A 120 -6.56 7.10 -7.42
C HIS A 120 -7.52 8.09 -8.09
N VAL A 121 -7.03 8.82 -9.11
CA VAL A 121 -7.84 9.80 -9.85
C VAL A 121 -9.00 9.11 -10.57
N GLY A 122 -8.73 8.00 -11.26
CA GLY A 122 -9.77 7.22 -11.95
C GLY A 122 -10.88 6.76 -11.00
N SER A 123 -10.53 6.23 -9.83
CA SER A 123 -11.50 5.84 -8.79
C SER A 123 -12.29 7.05 -8.28
N THR A 124 -11.65 8.20 -8.03
CA THR A 124 -12.39 9.40 -7.58
C THR A 124 -13.35 9.94 -8.63
N MET A 125 -12.98 9.91 -9.91
CA MET A 125 -13.85 10.33 -11.00
C MET A 125 -15.04 9.37 -11.17
N TYR A 126 -14.79 8.07 -11.06
CA TYR A 126 -15.83 7.04 -11.14
C TYR A 126 -16.89 7.22 -10.04
N GLU A 127 -16.46 7.37 -8.78
CA GLU A 127 -17.39 7.57 -7.66
C GLU A 127 -18.16 8.89 -7.78
N SER A 128 -17.50 9.95 -8.26
CA SER A 128 -18.12 11.26 -8.47
C SER A 128 -19.19 11.23 -9.57
N ALA A 129 -18.96 10.48 -10.64
CA ALA A 129 -19.94 10.28 -11.72
C ALA A 129 -21.14 9.42 -11.29
N ARG A 130 -20.94 8.48 -10.35
CA ARG A 130 -22.02 7.64 -9.82
C ARG A 130 -22.91 8.36 -8.81
N ALA A 131 -22.38 9.41 -8.17
CA ALA A 131 -23.09 10.21 -7.17
C ALA A 131 -23.88 11.40 -7.75
N ALA A 132 -23.72 11.68 -9.05
CA ALA A 132 -24.43 12.73 -9.80
C ALA A 132 -25.71 12.19 -10.45
#